data_AF-A0A959NEK4-F1
#
_entry.id   AF-A0A959NEK4-F1
#
_cell.length_a   1.000
_cell.length_b   1.000
_cell.length_c   1.000
_cell.angle_alpha   90.00
_cell.angle_beta   90.00
_cell.angle_gamma   90.00
#
_symmetry.space_group_name_H-M   'P 1'
#
loop_
_entity.id
_entity.type
_entity.pdbx_description
1 polymer ?
#
loop_
_entity_poly.entity_id
_entity_poly.type
_entity_poly.pdbx_seq_one_letter_code
_entity_poly.pdbx_strand_id
1 'polypeptide(L)'
;SSAGPQHANPYESTGIRLQAYERLVLLTERIALPNLISRLNKPGISALEMKIILTENIKHEFEYNSTQQLYVSPTCWDALKNLKEQNIMVINQVAGSLPPDASSAELNKKILEILMAQPNGALHEIVLTSLNAEAKKLMK
;
A
#
# COMPACT_ATOMS: atom_id res chain seq x y z
N SER A 1 -33.62 13.90 -35.12
CA SER A 1 -33.34 12.45 -35.24
C SER A 1 -31.89 12.22 -34.80
N SER A 2 -31.71 11.93 -33.51
CA SER A 2 -31.40 10.58 -32.98
C SER A 2 -29.91 10.25 -33.05
N ALA A 3 -29.15 10.88 -32.15
CA ALA A 3 -27.86 10.33 -31.72
C ALA A 3 -28.14 8.99 -31.03
N GLY A 4 -27.80 7.88 -31.69
CA GLY A 4 -27.91 6.54 -31.12
C GLY A 4 -27.04 6.42 -29.86
N PRO A 5 -27.33 5.45 -28.97
CA PRO A 5 -26.54 5.26 -27.77
C PRO A 5 -25.08 5.01 -28.14
N GLN A 6 -24.18 5.85 -27.62
CA GLN A 6 -22.74 5.58 -27.66
C GLN A 6 -22.52 4.29 -26.87
N HIS A 7 -22.43 3.17 -27.58
CA HIS A 7 -22.02 1.90 -26.99
C HIS A 7 -20.56 2.08 -26.57
N ALA A 8 -20.31 2.31 -25.29
CA ALA A 8 -18.96 2.36 -24.73
C ALA A 8 -18.20 1.11 -25.17
N ASN A 9 -17.03 1.31 -25.80
CA ASN A 9 -16.24 0.22 -26.32
C ASN A 9 -15.77 -0.65 -25.13
N PRO A 10 -16.13 -1.95 -25.04
CA PRO A 10 -15.72 -2.80 -23.93
C PRO A 10 -14.20 -2.82 -23.72
N TYR A 11 -13.42 -2.65 -24.79
CA TYR A 11 -11.96 -2.59 -24.75
C TYR A 11 -11.42 -1.32 -24.07
N GLU A 12 -12.10 -0.18 -24.20
CA GLU A 12 -11.70 1.07 -23.51
C GLU A 12 -11.88 0.94 -21.99
N SER A 13 -12.98 0.32 -21.55
CA SER A 13 -13.20 0.04 -20.12
C SER A 13 -12.18 -0.94 -19.55
N THR A 14 -11.72 -1.91 -20.35
CA THR A 14 -10.74 -2.93 -19.93
C THR A 14 -9.36 -2.30 -19.74
N GLY A 15 -8.93 -1.44 -20.67
CA GLY A 15 -7.66 -0.71 -20.57
C GLY A 15 -7.57 0.16 -19.30
N ILE A 16 -8.62 0.92 -19.00
CA ILE A 16 -8.66 1.77 -17.79
C ILE A 16 -8.58 0.92 -16.52
N ARG A 17 -9.28 -0.22 -16.48
CA ARG A 17 -9.23 -1.13 -15.33
C ARG A 17 -7.84 -1.72 -15.13
N LEU A 18 -7.18 -2.17 -16.21
CA LEU A 18 -5.80 -2.68 -16.12
C LEU A 18 -4.83 -1.62 -15.59
N GLN A 19 -4.92 -0.38 -16.07
CA GLN A 19 -4.12 0.74 -15.54
C GLN A 19 -4.38 1.01 -14.06
N ALA A 20 -5.63 0.84 -13.59
CA ALA A 20 -5.95 0.97 -12.18
C ALA A 20 -5.28 -0.13 -11.34
N TYR A 21 -5.31 -1.39 -11.78
CA TYR A 21 -4.59 -2.47 -11.10
C TYR A 21 -3.07 -2.23 -11.09
N GLU A 22 -2.47 -1.74 -12.18
CA GLU A 22 -1.03 -1.40 -12.22
C GLU A 22 -0.67 -0.34 -11.17
N ARG A 23 -1.47 0.74 -11.07
CA ARG A 23 -1.28 1.77 -10.04
C ARG A 23 -1.41 1.22 -8.63
N LEU A 24 -2.36 0.32 -8.40
CA LEU A 24 -2.58 -0.28 -7.08
C LEU A 24 -1.51 -1.32 -6.69
N VAL A 25 -0.95 -2.04 -7.66
CA VAL A 25 0.25 -2.88 -7.46
C VAL A 25 1.43 -2.00 -7.04
N LEU A 26 1.67 -0.88 -7.75
CA LEU A 26 2.71 0.07 -7.38
C LEU A 26 2.49 0.68 -5.99
N LEU A 27 1.24 1.05 -5.65
CA LEU A 27 0.89 1.53 -4.32
C LEU A 27 1.26 0.49 -3.26
N THR A 28 0.88 -0.78 -3.46
CA THR A 28 1.14 -1.89 -2.53
C THR A 28 2.64 -2.04 -2.25
N GLU A 29 3.46 -2.04 -3.30
CA GLU A 29 4.92 -2.09 -3.20
C GLU A 29 5.48 -0.86 -2.47
N ARG A 30 4.96 0.34 -2.76
CA ARG A 30 5.45 1.59 -2.16
C ARG A 30 5.16 1.70 -0.67
N ILE A 31 4.01 1.20 -0.22
CA ILE A 31 3.61 1.26 1.19
C ILE A 31 4.04 0.04 2.00
N ALA A 32 4.53 -1.03 1.35
CA ALA A 32 5.13 -2.17 2.04
C ALA A 32 6.27 -1.68 2.95
N LEU A 33 6.19 -2.01 4.25
CA LEU A 33 7.09 -1.45 5.27
C LEU A 33 8.59 -1.63 4.96
N PRO A 34 9.08 -2.78 4.45
CA PRO A 34 10.48 -2.92 4.08
C PRO A 34 10.90 -1.93 2.98
N ASN A 35 10.10 -1.80 1.93
CA ASN A 35 10.35 -0.89 0.81
C ASN A 35 10.23 0.58 1.23
N LEU A 36 9.25 0.89 2.08
CA LEU A 36 9.01 2.22 2.64
C LEU A 36 10.20 2.67 3.49
N ILE A 37 10.66 1.83 4.42
CA ILE A 37 11.83 2.09 5.27
C ILE A 37 13.07 2.28 4.39
N SER A 38 13.31 1.38 3.44
CA SER A 38 14.47 1.49 2.54
C SER A 38 14.49 2.82 1.77
N ARG A 39 13.32 3.35 1.38
CA ARG A 39 13.19 4.60 0.62
C ARG A 39 13.29 5.86 1.49
N LEU A 40 12.78 5.79 2.72
CA LEU A 40 12.60 6.97 3.58
C LEU A 40 13.58 7.04 4.76
N ASN A 41 14.46 6.05 4.91
CA ASN A 41 15.44 6.04 6.00
C ASN A 41 16.28 7.32 6.01
N LYS A 42 16.21 8.06 7.12
CA LYS A 42 16.98 9.28 7.36
C LYS A 42 17.80 9.09 8.64
N PRO A 43 19.14 9.04 8.54
CA PRO A 43 19.97 8.92 9.73
C PRO A 43 19.91 10.19 10.58
N GLY A 44 20.16 10.06 11.88
CA GLY A 44 20.30 11.19 12.81
C GLY A 44 19.01 11.80 13.32
N ILE A 45 17.84 11.26 12.98
CA ILE A 45 16.55 11.69 13.53
C ILE A 45 16.04 10.71 14.60
N SER A 46 15.13 11.20 15.45
CA SER A 46 14.46 10.40 16.49
C SER A 46 13.50 9.37 15.91
N ALA A 47 13.15 8.36 16.71
CA ALA A 47 12.10 7.40 16.39
C ALA A 47 10.74 8.09 16.16
N LEU A 48 10.43 9.15 16.92
CA LEU A 48 9.18 9.90 16.76
C LEU A 48 9.09 10.59 15.40
N GLU A 49 10.16 11.26 14.96
CA GLU A 49 10.21 11.90 13.65
C GLU A 49 10.11 10.87 12.52
N MET A 50 10.83 9.75 12.65
CA MET A 50 10.79 8.67 11.66
C MET A 50 9.39 8.04 11.56
N LYS A 51 8.73 7.80 12.70
CA LYS A 51 7.33 7.36 12.77
C LYS A 51 6.42 8.29 11.95
N ILE A 52 6.50 9.60 12.18
CA ILE A 52 5.68 10.59 11.47
C ILE A 52 5.93 10.50 9.96
N ILE A 53 7.20 10.51 9.54
CA ILE A 53 7.60 10.41 8.12
C ILE A 53 6.99 9.17 7.46
N LEU A 54 7.10 8.00 8.10
CA LEU A 54 6.56 6.75 7.56
C LEU A 54 5.04 6.80 7.44
N THR A 55 4.34 7.22 8.51
CA THR A 55 2.88 7.25 8.52
C THR A 55 2.29 8.24 7.53
N GLU A 56 2.88 9.42 7.38
CA GLU A 56 2.41 10.44 6.44
C GLU A 56 2.67 10.02 4.99
N ASN A 57 3.81 9.38 4.70
CA ASN A 57 4.05 8.88 3.34
C ASN A 57 3.04 7.79 2.93
N ILE A 58 2.68 6.87 3.85
CA ILE A 58 1.63 5.86 3.58
C ILE A 58 0.30 6.55 3.27
N LYS A 59 -0.10 7.54 4.07
CA LYS A 59 -1.37 8.26 3.86
C LYS A 59 -1.39 8.98 2.52
N HIS A 60 -0.34 9.73 2.20
CA HIS A 60 -0.26 10.48 0.94
C HIS A 60 -0.27 9.58 -0.30
N GLU A 61 0.52 8.49 -0.30
CA GLU A 61 0.52 7.54 -1.43
C GLU A 61 -0.87 6.90 -1.61
N PHE A 62 -1.54 6.54 -0.50
CA PHE A 62 -2.89 5.98 -0.54
C PHE A 62 -3.93 6.99 -1.04
N GLU A 63 -3.90 8.23 -0.55
CA GLU A 63 -4.80 9.31 -0.98
C GLU A 63 -4.64 9.63 -2.46
N TYR A 64 -3.41 9.70 -2.95
CA TYR A 64 -3.09 9.94 -4.36
C TYR A 64 -3.69 8.85 -5.28
N ASN A 65 -3.74 7.60 -4.80
CA ASN A 65 -4.26 6.46 -5.54
C ASN A 65 -5.73 6.13 -5.22
N SER A 66 -6.40 6.90 -4.35
CA SER A 66 -7.75 6.59 -3.87
C SER A 66 -8.81 6.54 -4.96
N THR A 67 -8.62 7.28 -6.05
CA THR A 67 -9.54 7.30 -7.20
C THR A 67 -9.58 5.98 -7.96
N GLN A 68 -8.54 5.14 -7.83
CA GLN A 68 -8.49 3.84 -8.50
C GLN A 68 -9.53 2.85 -7.97
N GLN A 69 -10.11 3.10 -6.78
CA GLN A 69 -11.18 2.28 -6.20
C GLN A 69 -12.41 2.12 -7.12
N LEU A 70 -12.61 3.06 -8.06
CA LEU A 70 -13.71 3.02 -9.02
C LEU A 70 -13.59 1.89 -10.05
N TYR A 71 -12.38 1.35 -10.25
CA TYR A 71 -12.07 0.47 -11.38
C TYR A 71 -11.67 -0.96 -10.96
N VAL A 72 -11.60 -1.23 -9.66
CA VAL A 72 -11.22 -2.52 -9.09
C VAL A 72 -12.35 -3.12 -8.26
N SER A 73 -12.23 -4.39 -7.88
CA SER A 73 -13.25 -5.01 -7.03
C SER A 73 -13.25 -4.37 -5.62
N PRO A 74 -14.41 -4.34 -4.94
CA PRO A 74 -14.48 -3.95 -3.53
C PRO A 74 -13.51 -4.77 -2.66
N THR A 75 -13.38 -6.07 -2.95
CA THR A 75 -12.46 -6.97 -2.24
C THR A 75 -11.00 -6.53 -2.35
N CYS A 76 -10.52 -6.19 -3.55
CA CYS A 76 -9.15 -5.69 -3.73
C CYS A 76 -8.95 -4.34 -3.03
N TRP A 77 -9.95 -3.46 -3.10
CA TRP A 77 -9.88 -2.16 -2.43
C TRP A 77 -9.85 -2.27 -0.90
N ASP A 78 -10.66 -3.17 -0.33
CA ASP A 78 -10.68 -3.45 1.10
C ASP A 78 -9.35 -4.05 1.58
N ALA A 79 -8.75 -4.94 0.78
CA ALA A 79 -7.43 -5.50 1.08
C ALA A 79 -6.33 -4.42 1.16
N LEU A 80 -6.37 -3.42 0.27
CA LEU A 80 -5.47 -2.26 0.30
C LEU A 80 -5.68 -1.36 1.52
N LYS A 81 -6.93 -1.07 1.88
CA LYS A 81 -7.25 -0.30 3.09
C LYS A 81 -6.70 -1.01 4.33
N ASN A 82 -6.92 -2.32 4.42
CA ASN A 82 -6.41 -3.13 5.53
C ASN A 82 -4.86 -3.08 5.57
N LEU A 83 -4.18 -3.23 4.43
CA LEU A 83 -2.72 -3.10 4.38
C LEU A 83 -2.23 -1.73 4.89
N LYS A 84 -2.86 -0.64 4.45
CA LYS A 84 -2.56 0.71 4.96
C LYS A 84 -2.71 0.77 6.48
N GLU A 85 -3.84 0.33 7.01
CA GLU A 85 -4.17 0.40 8.43
C GLU A 85 -3.21 -0.44 9.27
N GLN A 86 -2.92 -1.67 8.83
CA GLN A 86 -1.97 -2.56 9.48
C GLN A 86 -0.55 -1.99 9.50
N ASN A 87 -0.08 -1.42 8.39
CA ASN A 87 1.25 -0.81 8.34
C ASN A 87 1.36 0.36 9.33
N ILE A 88 0.35 1.23 9.38
CA ILE A 88 0.30 2.35 10.34
C ILE A 88 0.23 1.83 11.79
N MET A 89 -0.59 0.81 12.05
CA MET A 89 -0.70 0.17 13.36
C MET A 89 0.65 -0.38 13.83
N VAL A 90 1.36 -1.13 12.99
CA VAL A 90 2.69 -1.67 13.31
C VAL A 90 3.67 -0.54 13.63
N ILE A 91 3.74 0.49 12.79
CA ILE A 91 4.62 1.64 13.04
C ILE A 91 4.32 2.30 14.40
N ASN A 92 3.04 2.53 14.69
CA ASN A 92 2.61 3.14 15.96
C ASN A 92 2.95 2.27 17.17
N GLN A 93 2.69 0.97 17.08
CA GLN A 93 2.93 0.02 18.16
C GLN A 93 4.43 -0.10 18.48
N VAL A 94 5.28 -0.19 17.46
CA VAL A 94 6.73 -0.27 17.65
C VAL A 94 7.25 1.03 18.25
N ALA A 95 6.87 2.19 17.70
CA ALA A 95 7.28 3.47 18.24
C ALA A 95 6.84 3.66 19.70
N GLY A 96 5.65 3.20 20.07
CA GLY A 96 5.14 3.26 21.45
C GLY A 96 5.83 2.30 22.42
N SER A 97 6.55 1.29 21.92
CA SER A 97 7.31 0.34 22.74
C SER A 97 8.76 0.77 22.99
N LEU A 98 9.23 1.80 22.30
CA LEU A 98 10.60 2.30 22.38
C LEU A 98 10.72 3.42 23.43
N PRO A 99 11.92 3.61 24.02
CA PRO A 99 12.15 4.73 24.93
C PRO A 99 12.07 6.08 24.19
N PRO A 100 11.80 7.20 24.89
CA PRO A 100 11.59 8.51 24.26
C PRO A 100 12.78 9.05 23.45
N ASP A 101 13.99 8.63 23.78
CA ASP A 101 15.25 9.00 23.14
C ASP A 101 15.71 8.02 22.04
N ALA A 102 14.88 7.01 21.73
CA ALA A 102 15.19 6.03 20.69
C ALA A 102 15.45 6.69 19.33
N SER A 103 16.40 6.11 18.60
CA SER A 103 16.76 6.54 17.26
C SER A 103 15.82 6.00 16.18
N SER A 104 15.81 6.66 15.03
CA SER A 104 15.18 6.15 13.81
C SER A 104 15.69 4.75 13.40
N ALA A 105 16.98 4.47 13.62
CA ALA A 105 17.57 3.17 13.31
C ALA A 105 16.99 2.05 14.18
N GLU A 106 16.77 2.31 15.48
CA GLU A 106 16.13 1.36 16.38
C GLU A 106 14.67 1.08 16.00
N LEU A 107 13.90 2.12 15.66
CA LEU A 107 12.54 1.97 15.14
C LEU A 107 12.50 1.10 13.87
N ASN A 108 13.30 1.45 12.87
CA ASN A 108 13.34 0.75 11.59
C ASN A 108 13.74 -0.72 11.78
N LYS A 109 14.79 -0.98 12.56
CA LYS A 109 15.23 -2.33 12.88
C LYS A 109 14.12 -3.13 13.55
N LYS A 110 13.44 -2.55 14.55
CA LYS A 110 12.40 -3.27 15.30
C LYS A 110 11.16 -3.58 14.46
N ILE A 111 10.78 -2.67 13.56
CA ILE A 111 9.70 -2.93 12.58
C ILE A 111 10.09 -4.13 11.70
N LEU A 112 11.30 -4.15 11.14
CA LEU A 112 11.76 -5.25 10.28
C LEU A 112 11.83 -6.58 11.03
N GLU A 113 12.30 -6.59 12.28
CA GLU A 113 12.29 -7.79 13.14
C GLU A 113 10.88 -8.37 13.32
N ILE A 114 9.88 -7.53 13.58
CA ILE A 114 8.49 -7.95 13.74
C ILE A 114 7.93 -8.53 12.44
N LEU A 115 8.29 -7.96 11.29
CA LEU A 115 7.84 -8.45 9.99
C LEU A 115 8.45 -9.82 9.66
N MET A 116 9.74 -10.03 9.98
CA MET A 116 10.40 -11.32 9.77
C MET A 116 9.87 -12.42 10.69
N ALA A 117 9.34 -12.05 11.86
CA ALA A 117 8.80 -13.01 12.82
C ALA A 117 7.36 -13.49 12.48
N GLN A 118 6.69 -12.89 11.50
CA GLN A 118 5.32 -13.27 11.15
C GLN A 118 5.29 -14.50 10.21
N PRO A 119 4.65 -15.61 10.61
CA PRO A 119 4.67 -16.86 9.85
C PRO A 119 3.76 -16.87 8.61
N ASN A 120 2.79 -15.95 8.49
CA ASN A 120 1.71 -16.01 7.49
C ASN A 120 2.00 -15.27 6.17
N GLY A 121 3.27 -15.06 5.82
CA GLY A 121 3.65 -14.21 4.69
C GLY A 121 3.36 -12.74 4.97
N ALA A 122 4.08 -11.84 4.31
CA ALA A 122 3.88 -10.43 4.55
C ALA A 122 2.57 -9.98 3.90
N LEU A 123 1.70 -9.26 4.63
CA LEU A 123 0.35 -8.87 4.16
C LEU A 123 0.35 -8.23 2.77
N HIS A 124 1.40 -7.47 2.43
CA HIS A 124 1.55 -6.88 1.11
C HIS A 124 1.62 -7.93 -0.02
N GLU A 125 2.24 -9.10 0.19
CA GLU A 125 2.31 -10.19 -0.80
C GLU A 125 0.92 -10.79 -1.07
N ILE A 126 0.08 -10.89 -0.04
CA ILE A 126 -1.30 -11.36 -0.17
C ILE A 126 -2.11 -10.37 -1.01
N VAL A 127 -1.97 -9.07 -0.73
CA VAL A 127 -2.62 -8.00 -1.50
C VAL A 127 -2.15 -8.01 -2.95
N LEU A 128 -0.85 -8.12 -3.20
CA LEU A 128 -0.29 -8.23 -4.56
C LEU A 128 -0.84 -9.45 -5.30
N THR A 129 -0.93 -10.60 -4.63
CA THR A 129 -1.49 -11.82 -5.22
C THR A 129 -2.95 -11.62 -5.64
N SER A 130 -3.75 -10.98 -4.78
CA SER A 130 -5.16 -10.66 -5.07
C SER A 130 -5.30 -9.71 -6.26
N LEU A 131 -4.56 -8.59 -6.27
CA LEU A 131 -4.56 -7.61 -7.37
C LEU A 131 -4.13 -8.26 -8.70
N ASN A 132 -3.04 -9.03 -8.68
CA ASN A 132 -2.52 -9.72 -9.87
C ASN A 132 -3.50 -10.76 -10.41
N ALA A 133 -4.18 -11.50 -9.53
CA ALA A 133 -5.16 -12.51 -9.92
C ALA A 133 -6.35 -11.88 -10.63
N GLU A 134 -6.85 -10.73 -10.14
CA GLU A 134 -7.95 -10.03 -10.80
C GLU A 134 -7.52 -9.35 -12.10
N ALA A 135 -6.36 -8.70 -12.14
CA ALA A 135 -5.83 -8.11 -13.36
C ALA A 135 -5.68 -9.16 -14.48
N LYS A 136 -5.15 -10.35 -14.16
CA LYS A 136 -5.02 -11.47 -15.12
C LYS A 136 -6.36 -11.98 -15.65
N LYS A 137 -7.46 -11.87 -14.90
CA LYS A 137 -8.80 -12.24 -15.38
C LYS A 137 -9.32 -11.28 -16.46
N LEU A 138 -8.85 -10.03 -16.47
CA LEU A 138 -9.23 -9.01 -17.46
C LEU A 138 -8.44 -9.12 -18.77
N MET A 139 -7.35 -9.89 -18.78
CA MET A 139 -6.50 -10.11 -19.95
C MET A 139 -6.92 -11.34 -20.78
N LYS A 140 -7.91 -12.09 -20.31
CA LYS A 140 -8.45 -13.28 -20.98
C LYS A 140 -9.73 -12.94 -21.73
#